data_AF-A0A1K2I3Y3-F1
#
_entry.id   AF-A0A1K2I3Y3-F1
#
_cell.length_a   1.000
_cell.length_b   1.000
_cell.length_c   1.000
_cell.angle_alpha   90.00
_cell.angle_beta   90.00
_cell.angle_gamma   90.00
#
_symmetry.space_group_name_H-M   'P 1'
#
loop_
_entity.id
_entity.type
_entity.pdbx_description
1 polymer ?
#
loop_
_entity_poly.entity_id
_entity_poly.type
_entity_poly.pdbx_seq_one_letter_code
_entity_poly.pdbx_strand_id
1 'polypeptide(L)' 'MDSRTKSCEFGGEVKRDQLIRKLKADARAQGLDLLVDFSRGKGGHCVVRLPGRFTVIKSGEITPMMEKIIRSQLGL' A
#
# COMPACT_ATOMS: atom_id res chain seq x y z
N MET A 1 -7.85 -20.11 14.37
CA MET A 1 -8.83 -20.59 13.36
C MET A 1 -9.05 -19.42 12.44
N ASP A 2 -8.21 -19.27 11.42
CA ASP A 2 -8.24 -18.07 10.56
C ASP A 2 -8.14 -18.51 9.10
N SER A 3 -9.08 -19.38 8.75
CA SER A 3 -9.44 -19.69 7.37
C SER A 3 -9.89 -18.39 6.71
N ARG A 4 -9.04 -17.81 5.84
CA ARG A 4 -9.45 -16.92 4.75
C ARG A 4 -8.28 -16.72 3.78
N THR A 5 -7.80 -17.82 3.22
CA THR A 5 -7.15 -17.82 1.91
C THR A 5 -8.21 -17.46 0.87
N LYS A 6 -8.65 -16.21 0.84
CA LYS A 6 -9.42 -15.70 -0.30
C LYS A 6 -8.44 -15.63 -1.45
N SER A 7 -8.52 -16.64 -2.31
CA SER A 7 -8.14 -16.56 -3.71
C SER A 7 -8.79 -15.30 -4.27
N CYS A 8 -8.01 -14.24 -4.39
CA CYS A 8 -8.44 -13.06 -5.08
C CYS A 8 -7.57 -12.96 -6.33
N GLU A 9 -8.24 -13.25 -7.44
CA GLU A 9 -7.84 -12.98 -8.81
C GLU A 9 -7.64 -11.47 -8.92
N PHE A 10 -6.47 -11.04 -9.40
CA PHE A 10 -6.26 -9.64 -9.71
C PHE A 10 -5.67 -9.53 -11.12
N GLY A 11 -6.56 -9.36 -12.09
CA GLY A 11 -6.23 -8.75 -13.38
C GLY A 11 -6.65 -7.29 -13.34
N GLY A 12 -5.67 -6.38 -13.26
CA GLY A 12 -5.91 -4.93 -13.25
C GLY A 12 -4.71 -4.20 -12.69
N GLU A 13 -3.91 -3.60 -13.57
CA GLU A 13 -2.74 -2.81 -13.21
C GLU A 13 -3.14 -1.59 -12.38
N VAL A 14 -2.64 -1.48 -11.15
CA VAL A 14 -2.98 -0.36 -10.27
C VAL A 14 -1.90 0.70 -10.38
N LYS A 15 -2.29 1.91 -10.76
CA LYS A 15 -1.37 3.06 -10.73
C LYS A 15 -1.07 3.45 -9.29
N ARG A 16 0.16 3.88 -9.02
CA ARG A 16 0.61 4.30 -7.68
C ARG A 16 -0.37 5.24 -6.97
N ASP A 17 -0.86 6.24 -7.67
CA ASP A 17 -1.80 7.23 -7.12
C ASP A 17 -3.08 6.60 -6.57
N GLN A 18 -3.62 5.59 -7.28
CA GLN A 18 -4.81 4.88 -6.84
C GLN A 18 -4.52 4.06 -5.58
N LEU A 19 -3.35 3.39 -5.53
CA LEU A 19 -2.93 2.65 -4.34
C LEU A 19 -2.82 3.58 -3.13
N ILE A 20 -2.17 4.74 -3.27
CA ILE A 20 -2.01 5.70 -2.17
C ILE A 20 -3.37 6.19 -1.67
N ARG A 21 -4.33 6.45 -2.58
CA ARG A 21 -5.70 6.84 -2.20
C ARG A 21 -6.41 5.75 -1.40
N LYS A 22 -6.33 4.49 -1.83
CA LYS A 22 -6.90 3.35 -1.10
C LYS A 22 -6.26 3.21 0.28
N LEU A 23 -4.93 3.24 0.35
CA LEU A 23 -4.20 3.15 1.63
C LEU A 23 -4.58 4.30 2.58
N LYS A 24 -4.77 5.53 2.09
CA LYS A 24 -5.27 6.64 2.91
C LYS A 24 -6.68 6.37 3.44
N ALA A 25 -7.57 5.84 2.61
CA ALA A 25 -8.94 5.52 3.03
C ALA A 25 -8.94 4.42 4.11
N ASP A 26 -8.16 3.36 3.89
CA ASP A 26 -8.02 2.24 4.82
C ASP A 26 -7.39 2.70 6.16
N ALA A 27 -6.34 3.52 6.10
CA ALA A 27 -5.73 4.11 7.29
C ALA A 27 -6.70 5.00 8.06
N ARG A 28 -7.46 5.86 7.37
CA ARG A 28 -8.51 6.69 7.99
C ARG A 28 -9.62 5.85 8.62
N ALA A 29 -10.02 4.74 8.00
CA ALA A 29 -11.00 3.83 8.57
C ALA A 29 -10.52 3.21 9.90
N GLN A 30 -9.21 3.06 10.06
CA GLN A 30 -8.58 2.63 11.32
C GLN A 30 -8.21 3.80 12.26
N GLY A 31 -8.50 5.05 11.90
CA GLY A 31 -8.13 6.23 12.69
C GLY A 31 -6.62 6.53 12.68
N LEU A 32 -5.88 6.03 11.67
CA LEU A 32 -4.44 6.22 11.52
C LEU A 32 -4.13 7.28 10.46
N ASP A 33 -3.13 8.12 10.74
CA ASP A 33 -2.60 9.07 9.75
C ASP A 33 -1.51 8.43 8.89
N LEU A 34 -1.77 8.41 7.59
CA LEU A 34 -0.84 7.89 6.60
C LEU A 34 0.00 9.03 6.02
N LEU A 35 1.29 9.00 6.35
CA LEU A 35 2.31 9.93 5.85
C LEU A 35 2.91 9.38 4.57
N VAL A 36 2.97 10.20 3.52
CA VAL A 36 3.60 9.86 2.24
C VAL A 36 4.77 10.79 1.99
N ASP A 37 5.97 10.24 1.96
CA ASP A 37 7.21 10.94 1.62
C ASP A 37 7.60 10.64 0.17
N PHE A 38 7.34 11.59 -0.73
CA PHE A 38 7.78 11.52 -2.12
C PHE A 38 9.25 11.93 -2.31
N SER A 39 9.82 12.68 -1.35
CA SER A 39 11.19 13.22 -1.46
C SER A 39 12.30 12.24 -1.08
N ARG A 40 12.00 11.14 -0.39
CA ARG A 40 13.03 10.20 0.13
C ARG A 40 13.26 8.97 -0.76
N GLY A 41 12.65 8.88 -1.94
CA GLY A 41 12.89 7.78 -2.87
C GLY A 41 13.97 8.09 -3.89
N LYS A 42 15.11 7.39 -3.83
CA LYS A 42 16.02 7.33 -4.97
C LYS A 42 15.26 6.71 -6.16
N GLY A 43 15.19 7.42 -7.29
CA GLY A 43 14.60 6.91 -8.53
C GLY A 43 13.06 6.93 -8.61
N GLY A 44 12.38 7.85 -7.92
CA GLY A 44 10.91 8.06 -8.05
C GLY A 44 10.03 7.20 -7.13
N HIS A 45 10.67 6.50 -6.18
CA HIS A 45 9.98 5.71 -5.17
C HIS A 45 9.31 6.64 -4.12
N CYS A 46 8.25 6.16 -3.50
CA CYS A 46 7.50 6.86 -2.47
C CYS A 46 7.58 6.05 -1.18
N VAL A 47 7.89 6.68 -0.06
CA VAL A 47 7.85 6.00 1.24
C VAL A 47 6.52 6.32 1.91
N VAL A 48 5.83 5.30 2.39
CA VAL A 48 4.56 5.45 3.09
C VAL A 48 4.73 4.97 4.52
N ARG A 49 4.30 5.78 5.48
CA ARG A 49 4.43 5.49 6.91
C ARG A 49 3.08 5.55 7.60
N LEU A 50 2.89 4.60 8.49
CA LEU A 50 1.85 4.54 9.51
C LEU A 50 2.54 4.53 10.89
N PRO A 51 1.83 4.87 11.97
CA PRO A 51 2.39 4.78 13.32
C PRO A 51 2.86 3.34 13.61
N GLY A 52 4.18 3.14 13.67
CA GLY A 52 4.83 1.86 13.92
C GLY A 52 5.11 0.98 12.68
N ARG A 53 4.72 1.41 11.47
CA ARG A 53 4.94 0.63 10.23
C ARG A 53 5.32 1.53 9.06
N PHE A 54 6.15 1.05 8.15
CA PHE A 54 6.44 1.77 6.92
C PHE A 54 6.67 0.81 5.76
N THR A 55 6.45 1.29 4.55
CA THR A 55 6.67 0.54 3.31
C THR A 55 7.16 1.48 2.22
N VAL A 56 7.83 0.92 1.21
CA VAL A 56 8.36 1.69 0.08
C VAL A 56 7.65 1.24 -1.18
N ILE A 57 6.99 2.18 -1.84
CA ILE A 57 6.22 1.99 -3.05
C ILE A 57 7.07 2.44 -4.24
N LYS A 58 7.24 1.57 -5.23
CA LYS A 58 8.12 1.85 -6.37
C LYS A 58 7.51 2.83 -7.40
N SER A 59 8.42 3.38 -8.20
CA SER A 59 8.27 3.77 -9.61
C SER A 59 7.24 2.96 -10.41
N GLY A 60 6.30 3.52 -11.17
CA GLY A 60 5.54 2.78 -12.19
C GLY A 60 4.29 2.02 -11.74
N GLU A 61 4.08 0.88 -12.39
CA GLU A 61 2.91 0.01 -12.29
C GLU A 61 3.01 -0.86 -11.05
N ILE A 62 1.96 -0.84 -10.23
CA ILE A 62 1.84 -1.72 -9.08
C ILE A 62 1.11 -2.96 -9.54
N THR A 63 1.82 -4.10 -9.52
CA THR A 63 1.13 -5.37 -9.66
C THR A 63 0.24 -5.58 -8.44
N PRO A 64 -0.94 -6.17 -8.63
CA PRO A 64 -1.87 -6.36 -7.54
C PRO A 64 -1.37 -7.28 -6.43
N MET A 65 -0.46 -8.21 -6.77
CA MET A 65 0.27 -8.99 -5.77
C MET A 65 1.08 -8.08 -4.84
N MET A 66 1.72 -7.04 -5.39
CA MET A 66 2.47 -6.09 -4.60
C MET A 66 1.55 -5.18 -3.76
N GLU A 67 0.38 -4.81 -4.28
CA GLU A 67 -0.66 -4.13 -3.47
C GLU A 67 -1.03 -4.97 -2.23
N LYS A 68 -1.25 -6.29 -2.37
CA LYS A 68 -1.54 -7.17 -1.22
C LYS A 68 -0.40 -7.18 -0.22
N ILE A 69 0.83 -7.34 -0.68
CA ILE A 69 2.01 -7.38 0.19
C ILE A 69 2.13 -6.07 0.96
N ILE A 70 1.95 -4.93 0.30
CA ILE A 70 1.99 -3.59 0.91
C ILE A 70 0.91 -3.45 1.99
N ARG A 71 -0.34 -3.87 1.69
CA ARG A 71 -1.43 -3.89 2.67
C ARG A 71 -1.09 -4.76 3.88
N SER A 72 -0.58 -5.98 3.66
CA SER A 72 -0.16 -6.88 4.73
C SER A 72 0.99 -6.31 5.57
N GLN A 73 1.96 -5.62 4.96
CA GLN A 73 3.06 -4.95 5.69
C GLN A 73 2.57 -3.79 6.56
N LEU A 74 1.55 -3.06 6.10
CA LEU A 74 0.90 -2.00 6.85
C LEU A 74 -0.14 -2.55 7.84
N GLY A 75 -0.55 -3.81 7.68
CA GLY A 75 -1.64 -4.49 8.37
C GLY A 75 -2.98 -3.78 8.24
N LEU A 76 -3.26 -3.34 7.01
CA LEU A 76 -4.54 -2.84 6.54
C LEU A 76 -5.32 -3.95 5.84
#